data_AF-A0A9P5NBN9-F1
#
_entry.id   AF-A0A9P5NBN9-F1
#
_cell.length_a   1.000
_cell.length_b   1.000
_cell.length_c   1.000
_cell.angle_alpha   90.00
_cell.angle_beta   90.00
_cell.angle_gamma   90.00
#
_symmetry.space_group_name_H-M   'P 1'
#
loop_
_entity.id
_entity.type
_entity.pdbx_description
1 polymer ?
#
loop_
_entity_poly.entity_id
_entity_poly.type
_entity_poly.pdbx_seq_one_letter_code
_entity_poly.pdbx_strand_id
1 'polypeptide(L)'
;MPHIHRCVTLHIDVTVSTSLPILPRHLPSQVPLLQHLSLDCELDLNMWERDEQKHIFLHAPLRFEGNSPNALEFEFRPSLKTLSIDGRNVQNIFAKGYTWLSEMYELSELKVSNYMPMVMSRRHPPTDNTADRHTCQKCETFPIPLLAALESCDQLAALTFESIFFEIDPVEENHPDEMYDLSSLYSIVMRDMEPVMINEIFRVVDHSSQSVAFVQCPRLNEVTLLFKFNPTLQLVYLEDNFDMASFLEGWECENLFITSCPSFSDTVLDMLAVQEGLLPNGRPHFPRCKLLTDLHLHYPDSYPPYTVGALKRFMEARGRGVDYSDEDWPYADVGAPLERLIITGNLPDLLEDDEVWFRSHLVKFQWGGDPDA
;
A
#
# COMPACT_ATOMS: atom_id res chain seq x y z
N MET A 1 34.35 0.88 4.92
CA MET A 1 34.26 0.51 3.49
C MET A 1 34.97 1.59 2.65
N PRO A 2 36.16 1.33 2.08
CA PRO A 2 37.01 2.37 1.48
C PRO A 2 36.42 3.07 0.24
N HIS A 3 35.38 2.50 -0.38
CA HIS A 3 34.77 3.04 -1.61
C HIS A 3 33.35 3.57 -1.45
N ILE A 4 32.81 3.60 -0.22
CA ILE A 4 31.40 3.95 0.01
C ILE A 4 31.06 5.39 -0.38
N HIS A 5 32.03 6.31 -0.31
CA HIS A 5 31.89 7.70 -0.75
C HIS A 5 31.64 7.85 -2.26
N ARG A 6 31.88 6.79 -3.06
CA ARG A 6 31.63 6.74 -4.51
C ARG A 6 30.35 5.98 -4.86
N CYS A 7 29.66 5.44 -3.86
CA CYS A 7 28.51 4.57 -4.04
C CYS A 7 27.28 5.43 -4.36
N VAL A 8 26.58 5.11 -5.45
CA VAL A 8 25.30 5.74 -5.81
C VAL A 8 24.12 4.94 -5.29
N THR A 9 24.24 3.60 -5.35
CA THR A 9 23.22 2.65 -4.91
C THR A 9 23.87 1.65 -3.97
N LEU A 10 23.31 1.51 -2.76
CA LEU A 10 23.69 0.48 -1.81
C LEU A 10 22.45 -0.37 -1.51
N HIS A 11 22.51 -1.64 -1.90
CA HIS A 11 21.49 -2.64 -1.61
C HIS A 11 22.10 -3.70 -0.70
N ILE A 12 21.46 -3.94 0.44
CA ILE A 12 21.84 -4.96 1.41
C ILE A 12 20.60 -5.79 1.66
N ASP A 13 20.67 -7.05 1.24
CA ASP A 13 19.64 -8.06 1.46
C ASP A 13 20.22 -9.14 2.37
N VAL A 14 19.52 -9.43 3.46
CA VAL A 14 19.91 -10.42 4.46
C VAL A 14 18.71 -11.23 4.91
N THR A 15 18.93 -12.51 5.24
CA THR A 15 17.84 -13.34 5.78
C THR A 15 17.28 -12.82 7.10
N VAL A 16 18.09 -12.15 7.93
CA VAL A 16 17.71 -11.76 9.30
C VAL A 16 17.98 -10.29 9.55
N SER A 17 16.96 -9.54 10.00
CA SER A 17 17.01 -8.08 10.24
C SER A 17 18.17 -7.65 11.16
N THR A 18 18.60 -8.51 12.09
CA THR A 18 19.73 -8.25 12.99
C THR A 18 21.08 -8.05 12.29
N SER A 19 21.22 -8.50 11.05
CA SER A 19 22.42 -8.32 10.23
C SER A 19 22.42 -6.99 9.46
N LEU A 20 21.29 -6.28 9.41
CA LEU A 20 21.19 -5.00 8.72
C LEU A 20 21.92 -3.88 9.48
N PRO A 21 22.55 -2.95 8.75
CA PRO A 21 23.07 -1.74 9.36
C PRO A 21 21.92 -0.89 9.93
N ILE A 22 22.11 -0.45 11.17
CA ILE A 22 21.29 0.60 11.79
C ILE A 22 21.75 2.00 11.34
N LEU A 23 20.85 2.79 10.78
CA LEU A 23 21.04 4.18 10.39
C LEU A 23 20.77 5.12 11.56
N PRO A 24 21.55 6.19 11.75
CA PRO A 24 22.68 6.60 10.92
C PRO A 24 24.02 5.95 11.29
N ARG A 25 24.05 5.14 12.35
CA ARG A 25 25.28 4.68 13.01
C ARG A 25 26.29 4.04 12.05
N HIS A 26 25.84 3.15 11.18
CA HIS A 26 26.73 2.36 10.33
C HIS A 26 26.99 3.00 8.97
N LEU A 27 26.21 4.02 8.62
CA LEU A 27 26.30 4.73 7.35
C LEU A 27 26.48 6.23 7.63
N PRO A 28 27.73 6.74 7.67
CA PRO A 28 27.97 8.14 7.97
C PRO A 28 27.50 9.05 6.82
N SER A 29 27.21 10.32 7.11
CA SER A 29 26.87 11.35 6.09
C SER A 29 27.89 11.54 4.98
N GLN A 30 29.13 11.03 5.14
CA GLN A 30 30.21 11.19 4.16
C GLN A 30 30.04 10.29 2.92
N VAL A 31 28.80 10.05 2.50
CA VAL A 31 28.40 9.31 1.30
C VAL A 31 27.64 10.23 0.34
N PRO A 32 28.26 11.32 -0.13
CA PRO A 32 27.56 12.40 -0.83
C PRO A 32 26.94 11.98 -2.17
N LEU A 33 27.37 10.86 -2.74
CA LEU A 33 26.84 10.33 -4.00
C LEU A 33 25.72 9.31 -3.81
N LEU A 34 25.47 8.86 -2.57
CA LEU A 34 24.47 7.83 -2.32
C LEU A 34 23.07 8.42 -2.48
N GLN A 35 22.34 7.91 -3.48
CA GLN A 35 20.98 8.31 -3.82
C GLN A 35 19.96 7.21 -3.55
N HIS A 36 20.40 5.95 -3.55
CA HIS A 36 19.52 4.80 -3.38
C HIS A 36 20.07 3.92 -2.27
N LEU A 37 19.28 3.72 -1.22
CA LEU A 37 19.63 2.86 -0.10
C LEU A 37 18.49 1.88 0.13
N SER A 38 18.78 0.58 0.10
CA SER A 38 17.82 -0.44 0.46
C SER A 38 18.46 -1.43 1.44
N LEU A 39 17.78 -1.59 2.57
CA LEU A 39 18.14 -2.43 3.70
C LEU A 39 16.98 -3.41 3.92
N ASP A 40 16.98 -4.49 3.15
CA ASP A 40 15.88 -5.44 3.12
C ASP A 40 16.23 -6.70 3.92
N CYS A 41 15.21 -7.31 4.52
CA CYS A 41 15.37 -8.58 5.19
C CYS A 41 14.15 -9.49 5.04
N GLU A 42 14.39 -10.80 5.04
CA GLU A 42 13.31 -11.80 4.96
C GLU A 42 12.61 -12.02 6.31
N LEU A 43 13.39 -12.04 7.41
CA LEU A 43 12.89 -12.32 8.75
C LEU A 43 13.22 -11.16 9.69
N ASP A 44 12.18 -10.52 10.23
CA ASP A 44 12.35 -9.60 11.34
C ASP A 44 12.46 -10.35 12.67
N LEU A 45 13.60 -10.18 13.34
CA LEU A 45 13.84 -10.68 14.68
C LEU A 45 13.88 -9.52 15.70
N ASN A 46 12.86 -8.68 15.69
CA ASN A 46 12.55 -7.78 16.81
C ASN A 46 12.07 -8.58 18.02
N MET A 47 12.98 -9.32 18.63
CA MET A 47 12.70 -10.30 19.66
C MET A 47 12.84 -9.71 21.06
N TRP A 48 11.75 -9.73 21.82
CA TRP A 48 11.79 -9.65 23.28
C TRP A 48 11.87 -11.04 23.88
N GLU A 49 12.91 -11.29 24.69
CA GLU A 49 13.06 -12.54 25.43
C GLU A 49 12.26 -12.48 26.73
N ARG A 50 11.08 -13.11 26.73
CA ARG A 50 10.13 -13.13 27.86
C ARG A 50 10.76 -13.63 29.15
N ASP A 51 11.55 -14.70 29.05
CA ASP A 51 12.10 -15.39 30.23
C ASP A 51 13.16 -14.55 30.95
N GLU A 52 13.88 -13.72 30.20
CA GLU A 52 14.93 -12.85 30.72
C GLU A 52 14.47 -11.39 30.85
N GLN A 53 13.22 -11.10 30.48
CA GLN A 53 12.62 -9.76 30.41
C GLN A 53 13.51 -8.72 29.72
N LYS A 54 14.26 -9.15 28.70
CA LYS A 54 15.22 -8.31 28.00
C LYS A 54 14.94 -8.35 26.51
N HIS A 55 15.22 -7.23 25.85
CA HIS A 55 15.27 -7.22 24.40
C HIS A 55 16.55 -7.91 23.95
N ILE A 56 16.44 -8.83 22.99
CA ILE A 56 17.60 -9.30 22.24
C ILE A 56 17.82 -8.32 21.10
N PHE A 57 18.10 -7.06 21.46
CA PHE A 57 18.78 -6.19 20.51
C PHE A 57 20.22 -6.67 20.48
N LEU A 58 20.62 -7.41 19.42
CA LEU A 58 22.00 -7.88 19.26
C LEU A 58 23.03 -6.72 19.30
N HIS A 59 22.55 -5.49 19.14
CA HIS A 59 23.24 -4.30 19.58
C HIS A 59 22.47 -3.71 20.76
N ALA A 60 23.05 -3.69 21.96
CA ALA A 60 22.51 -2.91 23.07
C ALA A 60 22.08 -1.53 22.54
N PRO A 61 20.86 -1.05 22.85
CA PRO A 61 20.44 0.30 22.44
C PRO A 61 21.57 1.21 22.88
N LEU A 62 22.14 2.04 21.99
CA LEU A 62 23.36 2.76 22.38
C LEU A 62 23.03 3.63 23.58
N ARG A 63 23.42 3.15 24.77
CA ARG A 63 23.55 3.96 25.95
C ARG A 63 24.84 4.70 25.70
N PHE A 64 24.72 5.95 25.26
CA PHE A 64 25.82 6.88 25.42
C PHE A 64 25.92 7.12 26.92
N GLU A 65 26.67 6.25 27.60
CA GLU A 65 26.95 6.40 29.02
C GLU A 65 27.80 7.66 29.18
N GLY A 66 27.15 8.76 29.57
CA GLY A 66 27.83 9.88 30.22
C GLY A 66 27.73 11.25 29.54
N ASN A 67 27.28 11.36 28.30
CA ASN A 67 26.85 12.62 27.65
C ASN A 67 26.08 12.21 26.40
N SER A 68 24.92 12.79 26.13
CA SER A 68 24.39 12.77 24.76
C SER A 68 25.55 13.26 23.88
N PRO A 69 26.11 12.48 22.95
CA PRO A 69 26.97 13.06 21.93
C PRO A 69 26.21 14.25 21.39
N ASN A 70 26.87 15.41 21.27
CA ASN A 70 26.25 16.59 20.69
C ASN A 70 25.52 16.11 19.44
N ALA A 71 24.21 16.37 19.31
CA ALA A 71 23.41 15.90 18.18
C ALA A 71 24.06 16.24 16.82
N LEU A 72 24.95 17.24 16.82
CA LEU A 72 25.83 17.68 15.74
C LEU A 72 26.90 16.67 15.28
N GLU A 73 27.35 15.70 16.10
CA GLU A 73 28.41 14.75 15.71
C GLU A 73 27.91 13.63 14.77
N PHE A 74 26.59 13.44 14.68
CA PHE A 74 25.97 12.41 13.83
C PHE A 74 24.91 13.04 12.93
N GLU A 75 25.29 14.05 12.16
CA GLU A 75 24.46 14.43 11.01
C GLU A 75 24.38 13.22 10.06
N PHE A 76 23.16 12.86 9.65
CA PHE A 76 22.87 11.88 8.61
C PHE A 76 22.01 12.55 7.55
N ARG A 77 22.68 13.14 6.57
CA ARG A 77 22.08 13.93 5.51
C ARG A 77 22.57 13.49 4.13
N PRO A 78 22.45 12.19 3.78
CA PRO A 78 22.66 11.79 2.40
C PRO A 78 21.54 12.38 1.51
N SER A 79 21.86 12.73 0.27
CA SER A 79 20.89 13.12 -0.77
C SER A 79 20.17 11.88 -1.33
N LEU A 80 19.51 11.13 -0.45
CA LEU A 80 18.75 9.94 -0.83
C LEU A 80 17.48 10.34 -1.57
N LYS A 81 17.25 9.68 -2.70
CA LYS A 81 16.02 9.71 -3.49
C LYS A 81 15.14 8.52 -3.18
N THR A 82 15.74 7.35 -2.98
CA THR A 82 15.02 6.14 -2.61
C THR A 82 15.59 5.52 -1.34
N LEU A 83 14.70 5.16 -0.42
CA LEU A 83 15.02 4.54 0.85
C LEU A 83 14.11 3.33 1.09
N SER A 84 14.69 2.14 1.24
CA SER A 84 14.00 0.96 1.79
C SER A 84 14.64 0.61 3.12
N ILE A 85 13.83 0.52 4.18
CA ILE A 85 14.29 0.20 5.53
C ILE A 85 13.36 -0.81 6.20
N ASP A 86 13.96 -1.55 7.13
CA ASP A 86 13.24 -2.46 8.02
C ASP A 86 12.66 -1.73 9.24
N GLY A 87 11.77 -2.43 9.96
CA GLY A 87 11.17 -1.93 11.18
C GLY A 87 12.15 -1.55 12.28
N ARG A 88 13.35 -2.15 12.31
CA ARG A 88 14.40 -1.79 13.28
C ARG A 88 14.94 -0.39 13.02
N ASN A 89 15.16 -0.04 11.76
CA ASN A 89 15.57 1.29 11.39
C ASN A 89 14.47 2.31 11.70
N VAL A 90 13.20 1.98 11.45
CA VAL A 90 12.05 2.81 11.86
C VAL A 90 12.04 3.07 13.36
N GLN A 91 12.12 2.02 14.18
CA GLN A 91 12.20 2.16 15.63
C GLN A 91 13.39 3.04 16.04
N ASN A 92 14.53 2.90 15.37
CA ASN A 92 15.73 3.68 15.68
C ASN A 92 15.58 5.17 15.34
N ILE A 93 14.75 5.55 14.36
CA ILE A 93 14.41 6.96 14.10
C ILE A 93 13.82 7.59 15.37
N PHE A 94 12.83 6.94 15.97
CA PHE A 94 12.06 7.54 17.07
C PHE A 94 12.65 7.32 18.46
N ALA A 95 13.37 6.21 18.69
CA ALA A 95 13.87 5.83 20.01
C ALA A 95 14.80 6.86 20.68
N LYS A 96 15.29 7.86 19.94
CA LYS A 96 16.19 8.92 20.46
C LYS A 96 15.85 10.33 20.00
N GLY A 97 14.64 10.54 19.47
CA GLY A 97 14.25 11.82 18.88
C GLY A 97 15.14 12.20 17.69
N TYR A 98 15.60 11.22 16.90
CA TYR A 98 16.30 11.56 15.67
C TYR A 98 15.31 12.07 14.63
N THR A 99 15.65 13.19 14.01
CA THR A 99 14.88 13.86 12.97
C THR A 99 15.42 13.59 11.57
N TRP A 100 16.31 12.61 11.42
CA TRP A 100 17.04 12.46 10.15
C TRP A 100 16.11 12.16 8.98
N LEU A 101 14.98 11.45 9.20
CA LEU A 101 14.02 11.17 8.13
C LEU A 101 13.34 12.46 7.66
N SER A 102 12.90 13.32 8.58
CA SER A 102 12.35 14.64 8.27
C SER A 102 13.35 15.63 7.66
N GLU A 103 14.65 15.29 7.64
CA GLU A 103 15.71 16.08 7.00
C GLU A 103 16.07 15.57 5.60
N MET A 104 15.36 14.57 5.07
CA MET A 104 15.60 13.99 3.74
C MET A 104 14.80 14.69 2.63
N TYR A 105 15.15 15.95 2.35
CA TYR A 105 14.42 16.80 1.39
C TYR A 105 14.40 16.30 -0.07
N GLU A 106 15.31 15.39 -0.44
CA GLU A 106 15.39 14.81 -1.79
C GLU A 106 14.69 13.44 -1.90
N LEU A 107 14.12 12.94 -0.81
CA LEU A 107 13.52 11.60 -0.77
C LEU A 107 12.21 11.59 -1.57
N SER A 108 12.19 10.84 -2.66
CA SER A 108 11.03 10.67 -3.53
C SER A 108 10.29 9.35 -3.32
N GLU A 109 10.99 8.32 -2.83
CA GLU A 109 10.41 6.99 -2.59
C GLU A 109 10.85 6.44 -1.24
N LEU A 110 9.88 6.05 -0.42
CA LEU A 110 10.13 5.36 0.85
C LEU A 110 9.42 4.02 0.88
N LYS A 111 10.15 2.98 1.23
CA LYS A 111 9.62 1.68 1.61
C LYS A 111 9.98 1.40 3.07
N VAL A 112 8.96 1.08 3.85
CA VAL A 112 9.11 0.55 5.20
C VAL A 112 8.59 -0.87 5.21
N SER A 113 9.41 -1.79 5.69
CA SER A 113 9.06 -3.22 5.72
C SER A 113 9.30 -3.85 7.09
N ASN A 114 8.57 -4.93 7.36
CA ASN A 114 8.86 -5.87 8.46
C ASN A 114 9.03 -5.19 9.82
N TYR A 115 7.99 -4.47 10.25
CA TYR A 115 7.95 -3.91 11.60
C TYR A 115 6.97 -4.70 12.47
N MET A 116 7.46 -5.70 13.20
CA MET A 116 6.62 -6.48 14.11
C MET A 116 7.35 -6.77 15.43
N PRO A 117 7.10 -6.01 16.51
CA PRO A 117 7.69 -6.30 17.81
C PRO A 117 7.15 -7.62 18.37
N MET A 118 7.96 -8.69 18.32
CA MET A 118 7.58 -10.04 18.73
C MET A 118 8.09 -10.41 20.12
N VAL A 119 7.32 -11.20 20.87
CA VAL A 119 7.77 -11.90 22.08
C VAL A 119 8.24 -13.30 21.73
N MET A 120 9.42 -13.68 22.21
CA MET A 120 9.85 -15.07 22.28
C MET A 120 10.10 -15.50 23.72
N SER A 121 9.63 -16.69 24.09
CA SER A 121 10.01 -17.38 25.32
C SER A 121 10.81 -18.62 24.92
N ARG A 122 12.02 -18.79 25.47
CA ARG A 122 12.79 -20.03 25.31
C ARG A 122 12.10 -21.19 26.01
N ARG A 123 11.39 -20.91 27.12
CA ARG A 123 10.66 -21.90 27.92
C ARG A 123 9.33 -22.30 27.29
N HIS A 124 8.71 -21.41 26.55
CA HIS A 124 7.42 -21.62 25.88
C HIS A 124 7.60 -21.29 24.41
N PRO A 125 8.10 -22.23 23.60
CA PRO A 125 8.08 -22.04 22.15
C PRO A 125 6.65 -21.71 21.74
N PRO A 126 6.46 -20.77 20.78
CA PRO A 126 5.12 -20.37 20.35
C PRO A 126 4.36 -21.62 19.90
N THR A 127 3.25 -21.90 20.59
CA THR A 127 2.32 -22.96 20.20
C THR A 127 1.45 -22.40 19.08
N ASP A 128 1.59 -22.96 17.87
CA ASP A 128 0.81 -22.68 16.65
C ASP A 128 0.48 -21.20 16.37
N ASN A 129 1.25 -20.60 15.45
CA ASN A 129 1.00 -19.36 14.68
C ASN A 129 0.64 -18.05 15.43
N THR A 130 0.40 -18.06 16.73
CA THR A 130 0.22 -16.82 17.51
C THR A 130 1.52 -16.50 18.22
N ALA A 131 2.48 -15.91 17.50
CA ALA A 131 3.59 -15.24 18.16
C ALA A 131 2.99 -14.11 19.02
N ASP A 132 3.08 -14.25 20.34
CA ASP A 132 2.60 -13.22 21.27
C ASP A 132 3.30 -11.88 20.93
N ARG A 133 2.51 -10.81 20.77
CA ARG A 133 3.03 -9.47 20.46
C ARG A 133 3.69 -8.85 21.68
N HIS A 134 4.78 -8.12 21.48
CA HIS A 134 5.50 -7.49 22.58
C HIS A 134 5.09 -6.03 22.76
N THR A 135 4.29 -5.76 23.78
CA THR A 135 3.94 -4.41 24.22
C THR A 135 4.90 -3.96 25.32
N CYS A 136 5.92 -3.18 24.97
CA CYS A 136 6.57 -2.35 25.97
C CYS A 136 6.89 -0.97 25.40
N GLN A 137 6.90 0.02 26.29
CA GLN A 137 7.14 1.43 25.97
C GLN A 137 8.39 1.72 25.13
N LYS A 138 9.40 0.83 25.13
CA LYS A 138 10.62 1.00 24.32
C LYS A 138 10.51 0.46 22.90
N CYS A 139 9.62 -0.51 22.69
CA CYS A 139 9.35 -1.11 21.39
C CYS A 139 8.08 -0.58 20.75
N GLU A 140 7.21 0.07 21.51
CA GLU A 140 6.05 0.75 20.98
C GLU A 140 6.51 1.87 20.03
N THR A 141 6.14 1.70 18.77
CA THR A 141 6.20 2.76 17.76
C THR A 141 4.78 2.96 17.29
N PHE A 142 4.35 4.22 17.32
CA PHE A 142 3.06 4.65 16.82
C PHE A 142 3.21 5.11 15.37
N PRO A 143 2.15 5.04 14.54
CA PRO A 143 2.22 5.54 13.17
C PRO A 143 2.44 7.05 13.13
N ILE A 144 1.88 7.78 14.09
CA ILE A 144 1.87 9.26 14.19
C ILE A 144 3.28 9.88 14.05
N PRO A 145 4.30 9.53 14.87
CA PRO A 145 5.66 10.06 14.69
C PRO A 145 6.26 9.81 13.30
N LEU A 146 5.95 8.67 12.68
CA LEU A 146 6.42 8.36 11.34
C LEU A 146 5.76 9.27 10.33
N LEU A 147 4.44 9.36 10.35
CA LEU A 147 3.68 10.19 9.42
C LEU A 147 4.04 11.67 9.54
N ALA A 148 4.27 12.18 10.76
CA ALA A 148 4.78 13.53 10.99
C ALA A 148 6.17 13.76 10.35
N ALA A 149 7.05 12.74 10.38
CA ALA A 149 8.33 12.83 9.70
C ALA A 149 8.19 12.78 8.17
N LEU A 150 7.22 12.03 7.64
CA LEU A 150 6.93 11.95 6.21
C LEU A 150 6.32 13.25 5.66
N GLU A 151 5.51 13.94 6.45
CA GLU A 151 4.95 15.25 6.09
C GLU A 151 6.05 16.30 5.83
N SER A 152 7.23 16.15 6.46
CA SER A 152 8.39 17.02 6.20
C SER A 152 9.16 16.66 4.92
N CYS A 153 8.80 15.57 4.24
CA CYS A 153 9.45 15.10 3.01
C CYS A 153 8.69 15.60 1.78
N ASP A 154 8.84 16.88 1.45
CA ASP A 154 8.09 17.57 0.38
C ASP A 154 8.16 16.89 -1.01
N GLN A 155 9.21 16.10 -1.28
CA GLN A 155 9.41 15.40 -2.55
C GLN A 155 8.89 13.96 -2.56
N LEU A 156 8.39 13.46 -1.42
CA LEU A 156 7.97 12.07 -1.29
C LEU A 156 6.75 11.80 -2.16
N ALA A 157 6.96 11.08 -3.26
CA ALA A 157 5.94 10.77 -4.25
C ALA A 157 5.41 9.33 -4.12
N ALA A 158 6.21 8.41 -3.58
CA ALA A 158 5.81 7.01 -3.40
C ALA A 158 6.11 6.51 -1.99
N LEU A 159 5.12 5.86 -1.38
CA LEU A 159 5.20 5.25 -0.06
C LEU A 159 4.77 3.79 -0.11
N THR A 160 5.61 2.89 0.38
CA THR A 160 5.28 1.47 0.54
C THR A 160 5.36 1.06 2.01
N PHE A 161 4.28 0.46 2.50
CA PHE A 161 4.20 -0.18 3.80
C PHE A 161 4.05 -1.70 3.60
N GLU A 162 4.97 -2.49 4.12
CA GLU A 162 4.99 -3.95 3.97
C GLU A 162 5.11 -4.65 5.33
N SER A 163 4.10 -5.44 5.71
CA SER A 163 4.09 -6.23 6.94
C SER A 163 4.43 -5.38 8.18
N ILE A 164 3.69 -4.30 8.38
CA ILE A 164 3.90 -3.35 9.48
C ILE A 164 2.81 -3.50 10.54
N PHE A 165 3.24 -3.48 11.79
CA PHE A 165 2.38 -3.53 12.96
C PHE A 165 2.79 -2.45 13.97
N PHE A 166 2.15 -1.28 13.89
CA PHE A 166 2.29 -0.23 14.89
C PHE A 166 1.40 -0.48 16.10
N GLU A 167 1.77 0.12 17.24
CA GLU A 167 0.84 0.24 18.35
C GLU A 167 -0.16 1.35 18.01
N ILE A 168 -1.44 1.10 18.27
CA ILE A 168 -2.50 2.11 18.15
C ILE A 168 -2.81 2.57 19.56
N ASP A 169 -2.73 3.88 19.78
CA ASP A 169 -3.07 4.46 21.07
C ASP A 169 -4.59 4.29 21.31
N PRO A 170 -5.01 3.53 22.35
CA PRO A 170 -6.43 3.33 22.64
C PRO A 170 -7.12 4.59 23.17
N VAL A 171 -6.37 5.66 23.48
CA VAL A 171 -6.91 6.92 23.99
C VAL A 171 -7.41 7.80 22.84
N GLU A 172 -8.48 7.35 22.20
CA GLU A 172 -9.20 8.01 21.09
C GLU A 172 -9.83 9.37 21.44
N GLU A 173 -9.81 9.82 22.71
CA GLU A 173 -10.57 11.01 23.12
C GLU A 173 -9.79 12.34 23.04
N ASN A 174 -8.47 12.34 22.88
CA ASN A 174 -7.66 13.59 22.93
C ASN A 174 -6.66 13.76 21.79
N HIS A 175 -6.56 12.83 20.85
CA HIS A 175 -5.79 13.10 19.65
C HIS A 175 -6.59 14.09 18.82
N PRO A 176 -6.05 15.30 18.55
CA PRO A 176 -6.72 16.22 17.65
C PRO A 176 -6.96 15.51 16.31
N ASP A 177 -7.99 15.94 15.57
CA ASP A 177 -8.22 15.56 14.17
C ASP A 177 -7.09 16.07 13.24
N GLU A 178 -5.84 16.06 13.71
CA GLU A 178 -4.63 16.36 12.96
C GLU A 178 -4.49 15.27 11.90
N MET A 179 -4.95 15.62 10.71
CA MET A 179 -4.62 14.92 9.49
C MET A 179 -3.27 15.42 9.01
N TYR A 180 -2.35 14.49 8.74
CA TYR A 180 -1.09 14.75 8.09
C TYR A 180 -1.31 15.03 6.61
N ASP A 181 -0.81 16.17 6.14
CA ASP A 181 -0.86 16.54 4.74
C ASP A 181 0.24 15.78 3.97
N LEU A 182 -0.16 14.69 3.33
CA LEU A 182 0.71 13.92 2.43
C LEU A 182 0.30 14.13 0.97
N SER A 183 -0.15 15.34 0.60
CA SER A 183 -0.59 15.67 -0.76
C SER A 183 0.48 15.53 -1.84
N SER A 184 1.77 15.47 -1.47
CA SER A 184 2.88 15.14 -2.38
C SER A 184 2.87 13.66 -2.81
N LEU A 185 2.23 12.77 -2.04
CA LEU A 185 2.15 11.35 -2.37
C LEU A 185 1.30 11.11 -3.61
N TYR A 186 1.96 10.63 -4.65
CA TYR A 186 1.28 10.14 -5.84
C TYR A 186 0.80 8.69 -5.64
N SER A 187 1.60 7.85 -4.98
CA SER A 187 1.36 6.41 -4.87
C SER A 187 1.55 5.89 -3.45
N ILE A 188 0.56 5.14 -2.95
CA ILE A 188 0.64 4.39 -1.69
C ILE A 188 0.45 2.91 -1.97
N VAL A 189 1.42 2.08 -1.54
CA VAL A 189 1.34 0.62 -1.62
C VAL A 189 1.28 0.05 -0.21
N MET A 190 0.23 -0.70 0.07
CA MET A 190 0.07 -1.46 1.31
C MET A 190 0.17 -2.95 0.99
N ARG A 191 1.16 -3.61 1.57
CA ARG A 191 1.45 -5.03 1.33
C ARG A 191 1.41 -5.81 2.63
N ASP A 192 0.66 -6.91 2.65
CA ASP A 192 0.54 -7.80 3.82
C ASP A 192 0.17 -7.01 5.11
N MET A 193 -0.73 -6.04 4.98
CA MET A 193 -1.14 -5.14 6.06
C MET A 193 -2.45 -5.61 6.68
N GLU A 194 -2.52 -5.62 8.02
CA GLU A 194 -3.76 -5.91 8.76
C GLU A 194 -4.78 -4.76 8.65
N PRO A 195 -6.09 -5.04 8.62
CA PRO A 195 -7.13 -4.01 8.42
C PRO A 195 -7.07 -2.87 9.43
N VAL A 196 -6.75 -3.18 10.68
CA VAL A 196 -6.64 -2.19 11.76
C VAL A 196 -5.52 -1.17 11.51
N MET A 197 -4.41 -1.59 10.90
CA MET A 197 -3.30 -0.68 10.54
C MET A 197 -3.65 0.18 9.34
N ILE A 198 -4.33 -0.41 8.35
CA ILE A 198 -4.83 0.33 7.18
C ILE A 198 -5.80 1.42 7.64
N ASN A 199 -6.79 1.06 8.47
CA ASN A 199 -7.74 2.03 9.04
C ASN A 199 -7.03 3.15 9.79
N GLU A 200 -6.04 2.84 10.62
CA GLU A 200 -5.33 3.86 11.38
C GLU A 200 -4.56 4.82 10.47
N ILE A 201 -3.81 4.31 9.49
CA ILE A 201 -3.09 5.16 8.53
C ILE A 201 -4.08 6.04 7.75
N PHE A 202 -5.16 5.46 7.24
CA PHE A 202 -6.22 6.20 6.54
C PHE A 202 -7.11 7.04 7.47
N ARG A 203 -6.94 7.01 8.79
CA ARG A 203 -7.62 7.91 9.71
C ARG A 203 -6.89 9.24 9.83
N VAL A 204 -5.56 9.20 9.80
CA VAL A 204 -4.70 10.35 10.13
C VAL A 204 -3.96 10.94 8.92
N VAL A 205 -4.16 10.42 7.70
CA VAL A 205 -3.51 10.93 6.47
C VAL A 205 -4.55 11.54 5.56
N ASP A 206 -4.26 12.68 4.91
CA ASP A 206 -5.10 13.18 3.82
C ASP A 206 -5.06 12.27 2.58
N HIS A 207 -6.22 12.01 1.98
CA HIS A 207 -6.41 10.96 0.98
C HIS A 207 -6.26 11.43 -0.47
N SER A 208 -5.59 12.56 -0.68
CA SER A 208 -5.41 13.17 -1.99
C SER A 208 -4.44 12.42 -2.92
N SER A 209 -3.99 11.21 -2.52
CA SER A 209 -3.12 10.37 -3.33
C SER A 209 -3.76 9.94 -4.65
N GLN A 210 -2.97 9.90 -5.72
CA GLN A 210 -3.46 9.56 -7.06
C GLN A 210 -3.66 8.05 -7.24
N SER A 211 -2.84 7.23 -6.57
CA SER A 211 -2.89 5.78 -6.66
C SER A 211 -2.75 5.11 -5.29
N VAL A 212 -3.61 4.12 -5.03
CA VAL A 212 -3.52 3.22 -3.88
C VAL A 212 -3.49 1.77 -4.37
N ALA A 213 -2.56 0.98 -3.85
CA ALA A 213 -2.45 -0.44 -4.12
C ALA A 213 -2.52 -1.26 -2.82
N PHE A 214 -3.36 -2.28 -2.81
CA PHE A 214 -3.42 -3.30 -1.76
C PHE A 214 -2.92 -4.62 -2.32
N VAL A 215 -1.84 -5.14 -1.73
CA VAL A 215 -1.18 -6.35 -2.19
C VAL A 215 -1.18 -7.38 -1.06
N GLN A 216 -1.89 -8.50 -1.25
CA GLN A 216 -1.93 -9.59 -0.26
C GLN A 216 -2.40 -9.12 1.13
N CYS A 217 -3.22 -8.07 1.22
CA CYS A 217 -3.76 -7.60 2.50
C CYS A 217 -4.87 -8.53 2.99
N PRO A 218 -4.71 -9.26 4.12
CA PRO A 218 -5.73 -10.15 4.63
C PRO A 218 -6.93 -9.35 5.17
N ARG A 219 -8.13 -9.92 5.04
CA ARG A 219 -9.37 -9.38 5.65
C ARG A 219 -9.63 -7.91 5.29
N LEU A 220 -9.18 -7.47 4.11
CA LEU A 220 -9.27 -6.08 3.65
C LEU A 220 -10.71 -5.53 3.65
N ASN A 221 -11.72 -6.40 3.61
CA ASN A 221 -13.14 -6.06 3.69
C ASN A 221 -13.58 -5.54 5.07
N GLU A 222 -12.72 -5.66 6.09
CA GLU A 222 -12.94 -5.09 7.42
C GLU A 222 -12.42 -3.64 7.55
N VAL A 223 -11.75 -3.13 6.52
CA VAL A 223 -11.30 -1.73 6.49
C VAL A 223 -12.53 -0.83 6.30
N THR A 224 -12.74 0.07 7.26
CA THR A 224 -13.84 1.03 7.29
C THR A 224 -13.34 2.38 6.80
N LEU A 225 -13.32 2.57 5.49
CA LEU A 225 -12.91 3.84 4.89
C LEU A 225 -14.13 4.77 4.76
N LEU A 226 -14.05 5.94 5.37
CA LEU A 226 -14.94 7.05 5.04
C LEU A 226 -14.59 7.48 3.60
N PHE A 227 -15.47 7.14 2.66
CA PHE A 227 -15.54 7.56 1.25
C PHE A 227 -14.22 8.13 0.67
N LYS A 228 -13.56 7.36 -0.21
CA LYS A 228 -12.28 7.74 -0.79
C LYS A 228 -12.40 7.98 -2.28
N PHE A 229 -11.88 9.11 -2.73
CA PHE A 229 -11.61 9.35 -4.12
C PHE A 229 -10.12 9.12 -4.37
N ASN A 230 -9.80 8.07 -5.11
CA ASN A 230 -8.45 7.82 -5.58
C ASN A 230 -8.55 7.43 -7.06
N PRO A 231 -7.98 8.25 -7.97
CA PRO A 231 -8.07 8.00 -9.40
C PRO A 231 -7.66 6.58 -9.82
N THR A 232 -6.68 5.99 -9.13
CA THR A 232 -6.23 4.62 -9.39
C THR A 232 -6.32 3.75 -8.13
N LEU A 233 -7.08 2.65 -8.22
CA LEU A 233 -7.13 1.61 -7.20
C LEU A 233 -6.57 0.30 -7.77
N GLN A 234 -5.62 -0.31 -7.05
CA GLN A 234 -5.06 -1.62 -7.42
C GLN A 234 -5.31 -2.64 -6.31
N LEU A 235 -5.86 -3.80 -6.69
CA LEU A 235 -6.13 -4.93 -5.82
C LEU A 235 -5.38 -6.15 -6.36
N VAL A 236 -4.45 -6.68 -5.56
CA VAL A 236 -3.49 -7.68 -6.02
C VAL A 236 -3.44 -8.85 -5.05
N TYR A 237 -3.66 -10.08 -5.55
CA TYR A 237 -3.56 -11.33 -4.79
C TYR A 237 -4.45 -11.37 -3.53
N LEU A 238 -5.71 -10.94 -3.64
CA LEU A 238 -6.66 -11.03 -2.53
C LEU A 238 -7.30 -12.42 -2.43
N GLU A 239 -7.73 -12.81 -1.23
CA GLU A 239 -8.31 -14.13 -0.96
C GLU A 239 -9.66 -14.35 -1.68
N ASP A 240 -10.09 -15.61 -1.78
CA ASP A 240 -11.35 -16.02 -2.44
C ASP A 240 -12.60 -15.62 -1.65
N ASN A 241 -12.50 -15.64 -0.32
CA ASN A 241 -13.53 -15.25 0.64
C ASN A 241 -13.66 -13.73 0.84
N PHE A 242 -12.81 -12.94 0.17
CA PHE A 242 -12.81 -11.49 0.28
C PHE A 242 -14.11 -10.92 -0.30
N ASP A 243 -14.88 -10.21 0.54
CA ASP A 243 -16.07 -9.49 0.09
C ASP A 243 -15.68 -8.18 -0.62
N MET A 244 -15.26 -8.35 -1.87
CA MET A 244 -14.85 -7.27 -2.74
C MET A 244 -15.96 -6.26 -3.01
N ALA A 245 -17.22 -6.71 -3.02
CA ALA A 245 -18.35 -5.84 -3.28
C ALA A 245 -18.56 -4.84 -2.14
N SER A 246 -18.51 -5.32 -0.89
CA SER A 246 -18.58 -4.45 0.29
C SER A 246 -17.36 -3.52 0.35
N PHE A 247 -16.15 -4.01 0.02
CA PHE A 247 -14.96 -3.17 0.01
C PHE A 247 -15.07 -2.01 -0.99
N LEU A 248 -15.45 -2.28 -2.24
CA LEU A 248 -15.58 -1.27 -3.31
C LEU A 248 -16.71 -0.24 -3.07
N GLU A 249 -17.56 -0.42 -2.05
CA GLU A 249 -18.63 0.52 -1.71
C GLU A 249 -18.10 1.86 -1.21
N GLY A 250 -16.91 1.86 -0.60
CA GLY A 250 -16.25 3.08 -0.12
C GLY A 250 -15.39 3.80 -1.15
N TRP A 251 -15.33 3.33 -2.40
CA TRP A 251 -14.35 3.80 -3.38
C TRP A 251 -14.96 4.45 -4.62
N GLU A 252 -14.42 5.63 -4.94
CA GLU A 252 -14.56 6.29 -6.23
C GLU A 252 -13.20 6.32 -6.92
N CYS A 253 -13.05 5.56 -8.01
CA CYS A 253 -11.84 5.52 -8.82
C CYS A 253 -12.19 5.63 -10.29
N GLU A 254 -11.22 6.11 -11.08
CA GLU A 254 -11.28 6.16 -12.55
C GLU A 254 -10.67 4.89 -13.16
N ASN A 255 -9.62 4.37 -12.52
CA ASN A 255 -8.85 3.22 -12.96
C ASN A 255 -8.88 2.14 -11.88
N LEU A 256 -9.37 0.95 -12.24
CA LEU A 256 -9.39 -0.22 -11.36
C LEU A 256 -8.50 -1.31 -11.94
N PHE A 257 -7.47 -1.69 -11.18
CA PHE A 257 -6.55 -2.77 -11.52
C PHE A 257 -6.81 -3.96 -10.60
N ILE A 258 -7.12 -5.11 -11.19
CA ILE A 258 -7.35 -6.37 -10.49
C ILE A 258 -6.33 -7.39 -10.97
N THR A 259 -5.49 -7.86 -10.07
CA THR A 259 -4.46 -8.84 -10.38
C THR A 259 -4.64 -10.09 -9.52
N SER A 260 -4.93 -11.23 -10.16
CA SER A 260 -5.04 -12.54 -9.49
C SER A 260 -5.96 -12.55 -8.26
N CYS A 261 -7.13 -11.91 -8.35
CA CYS A 261 -8.11 -11.86 -7.27
C CYS A 261 -9.30 -12.81 -7.57
N PRO A 262 -9.33 -14.04 -7.02
CA PRO A 262 -10.44 -14.99 -7.20
C PRO A 262 -11.81 -14.47 -6.76
N SER A 263 -11.85 -13.43 -5.92
CA SER A 263 -13.08 -12.75 -5.47
C SER A 263 -13.70 -11.83 -6.52
N PHE A 264 -13.00 -11.44 -7.60
CA PHE A 264 -13.52 -10.58 -8.67
C PHE A 264 -14.41 -11.37 -9.66
N SER A 265 -15.61 -11.73 -9.24
CA SER A 265 -16.54 -12.59 -9.99
C SER A 265 -17.57 -11.83 -10.83
N ASP A 266 -18.39 -12.57 -11.59
CA ASP A 266 -19.58 -12.04 -12.28
C ASP A 266 -20.50 -11.20 -11.36
N THR A 267 -20.61 -11.58 -10.09
CA THR A 267 -21.43 -10.84 -9.10
C THR A 267 -20.83 -9.47 -8.80
N VAL A 268 -19.51 -9.34 -8.77
CA VAL A 268 -18.82 -8.04 -8.59
C VAL A 268 -19.03 -7.18 -9.84
N LEU A 269 -18.96 -7.74 -11.04
CA LEU A 269 -19.24 -7.02 -12.29
C LEU A 269 -20.69 -6.52 -12.37
N ASP A 270 -21.67 -7.39 -12.11
CA ASP A 270 -23.09 -7.03 -12.09
C ASP A 270 -23.40 -5.97 -11.02
N MET A 271 -22.59 -5.92 -9.96
CA MET A 271 -22.68 -4.91 -8.92
C MET A 271 -22.09 -3.56 -9.38
N LEU A 272 -20.91 -3.55 -10.02
CA LEU A 272 -20.29 -2.34 -10.57
C LEU A 272 -21.10 -1.74 -11.73
N ALA A 273 -21.99 -2.55 -12.31
CA ALA A 273 -22.93 -2.19 -13.37
C ALA A 273 -24.11 -1.35 -12.88
N VAL A 274 -24.42 -1.39 -11.57
CA VAL A 274 -25.62 -0.73 -11.05
C VAL A 274 -25.47 0.78 -11.14
N GLN A 275 -26.38 1.44 -11.84
CA GLN A 275 -26.36 2.89 -12.05
C GLN A 275 -26.87 3.67 -10.85
N GLU A 276 -26.53 4.96 -10.80
CA GLU A 276 -27.17 5.90 -9.90
C GLU A 276 -28.68 5.93 -10.13
N GLY A 277 -29.45 5.84 -9.06
CA GLY A 277 -30.89 5.79 -9.17
C GLY A 277 -31.58 5.77 -7.82
N LEU A 278 -32.89 5.52 -7.83
CA LEU A 278 -33.65 5.29 -6.62
C LEU A 278 -33.90 3.79 -6.48
N LEU A 279 -33.50 3.24 -5.33
CA LEU A 279 -33.95 1.92 -4.90
C LEU A 279 -35.49 1.89 -4.83
N PRO A 280 -36.13 0.70 -4.89
CA PRO A 280 -37.60 0.59 -4.80
C PRO A 280 -38.21 1.24 -3.55
N ASN A 281 -37.42 1.44 -2.49
CA ASN A 281 -37.80 2.12 -1.26
C ASN A 281 -37.62 3.66 -1.31
N GLY A 282 -37.26 4.21 -2.47
CA GLY A 282 -37.03 5.63 -2.69
C GLY A 282 -35.69 6.16 -2.17
N ARG A 283 -34.76 5.30 -1.71
CA ARG A 283 -33.42 5.75 -1.29
C ARG A 283 -32.51 5.92 -2.51
N PRO A 284 -31.64 6.95 -2.53
CA PRO A 284 -30.61 7.05 -3.55
C PRO A 284 -29.69 5.82 -3.47
N HIS A 285 -29.43 5.24 -4.62
CA HIS A 285 -28.44 4.21 -4.84
C HIS A 285 -27.25 4.90 -5.50
N PHE A 286 -26.11 4.89 -4.83
CA PHE A 286 -24.87 5.41 -5.40
C PHE A 286 -24.11 4.26 -6.07
N PRO A 287 -23.75 4.39 -7.35
CA PRO A 287 -23.01 3.36 -8.06
C PRO A 287 -21.62 3.22 -7.43
N ARG A 288 -21.18 1.98 -7.21
CA ARG A 288 -19.82 1.72 -6.74
C ARG A 288 -18.83 2.07 -7.84
N CYS A 289 -17.73 2.73 -7.49
CA CYS A 289 -16.75 3.24 -8.46
C CYS A 289 -17.43 4.01 -9.60
N LYS A 290 -18.22 5.03 -9.25
CA LYS A 290 -19.03 5.78 -10.22
C LYS A 290 -18.22 6.36 -11.39
N LEU A 291 -16.97 6.72 -11.14
CA LEU A 291 -16.06 7.35 -12.09
C LEU A 291 -15.23 6.33 -12.90
N LEU A 292 -15.47 5.03 -12.75
CA LEU A 292 -14.68 3.99 -13.40
C LEU A 292 -14.79 4.05 -14.93
N THR A 293 -13.68 4.44 -15.57
CA THR A 293 -13.51 4.51 -17.02
C THR A 293 -12.55 3.44 -17.54
N ASP A 294 -11.64 2.97 -16.69
CA ASP A 294 -10.53 2.08 -17.08
C ASP A 294 -10.51 0.84 -16.18
N LEU A 295 -10.70 -0.34 -16.79
CA LEU A 295 -10.65 -1.63 -16.09
C LEU A 295 -9.51 -2.48 -16.62
N HIS A 296 -8.61 -2.87 -15.71
CA HIS A 296 -7.44 -3.69 -15.99
C HIS A 296 -7.52 -5.00 -15.20
N LEU A 297 -7.54 -6.13 -15.90
CA LEU A 297 -7.66 -7.45 -15.31
C LEU A 297 -6.44 -8.30 -15.70
N HIS A 298 -5.68 -8.79 -14.72
CA HIS A 298 -4.47 -9.58 -14.97
C HIS A 298 -4.49 -10.89 -14.18
N TYR A 299 -4.45 -12.03 -14.87
CA TYR A 299 -4.54 -13.36 -14.26
C TYR A 299 -3.45 -14.31 -14.78
N PRO A 300 -2.17 -14.12 -14.41
CA PRO A 300 -1.05 -14.89 -14.96
C PRO A 300 -1.14 -16.39 -14.67
N ASP A 301 -1.60 -16.78 -13.48
CA ASP A 301 -1.45 -18.15 -12.97
C ASP A 301 -2.78 -18.90 -12.74
N SER A 302 -3.92 -18.22 -12.87
CA SER A 302 -5.24 -18.80 -12.60
C SER A 302 -6.26 -18.43 -13.67
N TYR A 303 -7.28 -19.27 -13.86
CA TYR A 303 -8.41 -18.90 -14.70
C TYR A 303 -9.24 -17.81 -13.99
N PRO A 304 -9.64 -16.75 -14.70
CA PRO A 304 -10.43 -15.70 -14.11
C PRO A 304 -11.81 -16.24 -13.68
N PRO A 305 -12.34 -15.77 -12.55
CA PRO A 305 -13.64 -16.20 -12.02
C PRO A 305 -14.84 -15.45 -12.66
N TYR A 306 -14.58 -14.60 -13.65
CA TYR A 306 -15.60 -13.86 -14.40
C TYR A 306 -15.80 -14.43 -15.81
N THR A 307 -16.94 -14.12 -16.42
CA THR A 307 -17.32 -14.51 -17.78
C THR A 307 -17.34 -13.32 -18.73
N VAL A 308 -17.11 -13.58 -20.02
CA VAL A 308 -17.27 -12.58 -21.10
C VAL A 308 -18.67 -11.97 -21.07
N GLY A 309 -19.70 -12.80 -20.85
CA GLY A 309 -21.09 -12.36 -20.78
C GLY A 309 -21.34 -11.37 -19.63
N ALA A 310 -20.71 -11.54 -18.47
CA ALA A 310 -20.81 -10.58 -17.38
C ALA A 310 -20.10 -9.25 -17.68
N LEU A 311 -18.93 -9.30 -18.32
CA LEU A 311 -18.24 -8.08 -18.79
C LEU A 311 -19.10 -7.28 -19.77
N LYS A 312 -19.77 -7.95 -20.73
CA LYS A 312 -20.70 -7.29 -21.66
C LYS A 312 -21.86 -6.63 -20.93
N ARG A 313 -22.54 -7.36 -20.02
CA ARG A 313 -23.65 -6.80 -19.21
C ARG A 313 -23.21 -5.60 -18.38
N PHE A 314 -22.03 -5.69 -17.77
CA PHE A 314 -21.42 -4.59 -17.00
C PHE A 314 -21.23 -3.34 -17.88
N MET A 315 -20.61 -3.50 -19.05
CA MET A 315 -20.39 -2.39 -19.97
C MET A 315 -21.68 -1.81 -20.53
N GLU A 316 -22.63 -2.63 -20.97
CA GLU A 316 -23.94 -2.19 -21.48
C GLU A 316 -24.71 -1.39 -20.42
N ALA A 317 -24.63 -1.83 -19.15
CA ALA A 317 -25.29 -1.14 -18.06
C ALA A 317 -24.66 0.23 -17.78
N ARG A 318 -23.32 0.34 -17.77
CA ARG A 318 -22.63 1.62 -17.61
C ARG A 318 -22.85 2.55 -18.81
N GLY A 319 -22.78 2.01 -20.02
CA GLY A 319 -22.99 2.73 -21.28
C GLY A 319 -24.43 3.04 -21.65
N ARG A 320 -25.39 2.87 -20.73
CA ARG A 320 -26.80 3.11 -21.06
C ARG A 320 -27.02 4.57 -21.40
N GLY A 321 -27.48 4.81 -22.63
CA GLY A 321 -27.74 6.15 -23.16
C GLY A 321 -26.57 6.71 -23.99
N VAL A 322 -25.45 6.00 -24.05
CA VAL A 322 -24.36 6.28 -24.99
C VAL A 322 -24.74 5.76 -26.37
N ASP A 323 -24.63 6.63 -27.37
CA ASP A 323 -24.72 6.22 -28.77
C ASP A 323 -23.33 5.81 -29.27
N TYR A 324 -23.00 4.52 -29.16
CA TYR A 324 -21.72 3.99 -29.61
C TYR A 324 -21.48 4.09 -31.12
N SER A 325 -22.48 4.52 -31.91
CA SER A 325 -22.31 4.81 -33.32
C SER A 325 -21.80 6.24 -33.59
N ASP A 326 -21.82 7.11 -32.58
CA ASP A 326 -21.29 8.46 -32.65
C ASP A 326 -19.77 8.45 -32.43
N GLU A 327 -18.96 8.95 -33.36
CA GLU A 327 -17.50 8.98 -33.21
C GLU A 327 -17.03 9.82 -32.00
N ASP A 328 -17.86 10.77 -31.54
CA ASP A 328 -17.56 11.64 -30.41
C ASP A 328 -18.14 11.13 -29.07
N TRP A 329 -18.71 9.92 -29.02
CA TRP A 329 -19.28 9.35 -27.79
C TRP A 329 -18.35 9.35 -26.57
N PRO A 330 -17.01 9.16 -26.68
CA PRO A 330 -16.12 9.20 -25.52
C PRO A 330 -16.05 10.57 -24.85
N TYR A 331 -16.41 11.64 -25.58
CA TYR A 331 -16.43 13.01 -25.06
C TYR A 331 -17.83 13.45 -24.63
N ALA A 332 -18.84 12.59 -24.79
CA ALA A 332 -20.20 12.88 -24.38
C ALA A 332 -20.33 12.80 -22.85
N ASP A 333 -20.97 13.80 -22.24
CA ASP A 333 -21.20 13.89 -20.79
C ASP A 333 -22.35 12.97 -20.32
N VAL A 334 -22.37 11.72 -20.82
CA VAL A 334 -23.46 10.75 -20.60
C VAL A 334 -22.92 9.47 -20.00
N GLY A 335 -23.14 9.28 -18.70
CA GLY A 335 -23.17 7.95 -18.06
C GLY A 335 -21.84 7.32 -17.63
N ALA A 336 -20.71 8.04 -17.69
CA ALA A 336 -19.37 7.52 -17.34
C ALA A 336 -19.12 6.08 -17.88
N PRO A 337 -19.28 5.88 -19.21
CA PRO A 337 -19.07 4.59 -19.83
C PRO A 337 -17.67 4.07 -19.56
N LEU A 338 -17.51 2.75 -19.56
CA LEU A 338 -16.16 2.19 -19.58
C LEU A 338 -15.52 2.54 -20.93
N GLU A 339 -14.36 3.18 -20.90
CA GLU A 339 -13.63 3.59 -22.09
C GLU A 339 -12.55 2.56 -22.45
N ARG A 340 -11.92 1.97 -21.43
CA ARG A 340 -10.79 1.06 -21.61
C ARG A 340 -10.98 -0.23 -20.85
N LEU A 341 -10.74 -1.33 -21.56
CA LEU A 341 -10.69 -2.67 -20.99
C LEU A 341 -9.41 -3.36 -21.47
N ILE A 342 -8.53 -3.67 -20.52
CA ILE A 342 -7.28 -4.39 -20.76
C ILE A 342 -7.30 -5.67 -19.95
N ILE A 343 -7.20 -6.81 -20.62
CA ILE A 343 -7.23 -8.12 -19.98
C ILE A 343 -6.04 -8.93 -20.44
N THR A 344 -5.22 -9.41 -19.51
CA THR A 344 -3.98 -10.17 -19.80
C THR A 344 -3.82 -11.39 -18.89
N GLY A 345 -2.94 -12.33 -19.26
CA GLY A 345 -2.75 -13.60 -18.56
C GLY A 345 -3.62 -14.73 -19.12
N ASN A 346 -4.16 -15.58 -18.24
CA ASN A 346 -5.17 -16.57 -18.60
C ASN A 346 -6.52 -15.87 -18.79
N LEU A 347 -7.20 -16.19 -19.89
CA LEU A 347 -8.40 -15.48 -20.34
C LEU A 347 -9.54 -16.49 -20.48
N PRO A 348 -10.80 -16.07 -20.28
CA PRO A 348 -11.91 -16.86 -20.78
C PRO A 348 -11.87 -16.87 -22.32
N ASP A 349 -12.51 -17.87 -22.94
CA ASP A 349 -12.60 -17.92 -24.40
C ASP A 349 -13.40 -16.72 -24.93
N LEU A 350 -12.81 -15.97 -25.86
CA LEU A 350 -13.45 -14.85 -26.54
C LEU A 350 -13.89 -15.27 -27.95
N LEU A 351 -15.19 -15.19 -28.20
CA LEU A 351 -15.73 -15.44 -29.54
C LEU A 351 -15.46 -14.24 -30.45
N GLU A 352 -15.35 -14.47 -31.76
CA GLU A 352 -15.12 -13.42 -32.76
C GLU A 352 -16.19 -12.32 -32.70
N ASP A 353 -17.47 -12.70 -32.55
CA ASP A 353 -18.58 -11.76 -32.42
C ASP A 353 -18.47 -10.91 -31.14
N ASP A 354 -17.94 -11.47 -30.05
CA ASP A 354 -17.73 -10.74 -28.80
C ASP A 354 -16.55 -9.76 -28.92
N GLU A 355 -15.46 -10.16 -29.60
CA GLU A 355 -14.34 -9.27 -29.89
C GLU A 355 -14.78 -8.06 -30.72
N VAL A 356 -15.51 -8.30 -31.81
CA VAL A 356 -16.05 -7.22 -32.66
C VAL A 356 -16.95 -6.29 -31.83
N TRP A 357 -17.78 -6.87 -30.96
CA TRP A 357 -18.62 -6.10 -30.06
C TRP A 357 -17.80 -5.23 -29.10
N PHE A 358 -16.79 -5.75 -28.41
CA PHE A 358 -15.96 -4.93 -27.50
C PHE A 358 -15.25 -3.80 -28.23
N ARG A 359 -14.72 -4.06 -29.43
CA ARG A 359 -14.04 -3.05 -30.25
C ARG A 359 -14.96 -1.92 -30.70
N SER A 360 -16.28 -2.15 -30.81
CA SER A 360 -17.23 -1.10 -31.14
C SER A 360 -17.78 -0.35 -29.91
N HIS A 361 -17.49 -0.81 -28.69
CA HIS A 361 -18.03 -0.24 -27.45
C HIS A 361 -16.94 0.34 -26.52
N LEU A 362 -15.68 0.31 -26.94
CA LEU A 362 -14.52 0.79 -26.16
C LEU A 362 -13.61 1.65 -27.02
N VAL A 363 -13.01 2.65 -26.39
CA VAL A 363 -11.93 3.44 -26.99
C VAL A 363 -10.67 2.59 -27.11
N LYS A 364 -10.35 1.82 -26.05
CA LYS A 364 -9.22 0.90 -26.02
C LYS A 364 -9.67 -0.47 -25.53
N PHE A 365 -9.48 -1.47 -26.38
CA PHE A 365 -9.73 -2.86 -26.05
C PHE A 365 -8.48 -3.70 -26.31
N GLN A 366 -8.02 -4.41 -25.28
CA GLN A 366 -6.93 -5.36 -25.35
C GLN A 366 -7.32 -6.67 -24.67
N TRP A 367 -7.20 -7.77 -25.40
CA TRP A 367 -7.48 -9.12 -24.94
C TRP A 367 -6.27 -10.02 -25.17
N GLY A 368 -5.58 -10.34 -24.10
CA GLY A 368 -4.29 -11.04 -24.12
C GLY A 368 -3.12 -10.15 -24.51
N GLY A 369 -1.98 -10.81 -24.74
CA GLY A 369 -0.70 -10.15 -25.01
C GLY A 369 0.05 -9.76 -23.73
N ASP A 370 1.23 -9.20 -23.96
CA ASP A 370 2.05 -8.60 -22.89
C ASP A 370 1.39 -7.27 -22.49
N PRO A 371 1.14 -7.00 -21.19
CA PRO A 371 0.61 -5.70 -20.73
C PRO A 371 1.48 -4.50 -21.14
N ASP A 372 2.76 -4.72 -21.46
CA ASP A 372 3.71 -3.67 -21.85
C ASP A 372 3.86 -3.48 -23.39
N ALA A 373 3.07 -4.20 -24.20
CA ALA A 373 3.06 -4.09 -25.67
C ALA A 373 1.98 -3.12 -26.18
#